data_AF-A0A848QCK1-F1
#
_entry.id   AF-A0A848QCK1-F1
#
_cell.length_a   1.000
_cell.length_b   1.000
_cell.length_c   1.000
_cell.angle_alpha   90.00
_cell.angle_beta   90.00
_cell.angle_gamma   90.00
#
_symmetry.space_group_name_H-M   'P 1'
#
loop_
_entity.id
_entity.type
_entity.pdbx_description
1 polymer ?
#
loop_
_entity_poly.entity_id
_entity_poly.type
_entity_poly.pdbx_seq_one_letter_code
_entity_poly.pdbx_strand_id
1 'polypeptide(L)'
;MKQIGYIFTALTLAATLLSGCDANANKTALIYGKLLGELNVLNYEELSDKLDNGDNFLLFQTPNSNCTCWTSFRDSILKPYIIENNVRAYTIPFAEFYDSENIKRDTFGIALNSSSQTMAIYKNGVIKTMREYNSTHKIWTSSESFNTYINELIITPTIIDLDLAQLQSLYTKENPFSVLFYDESEASLYLKDNPLKDYALAHLNEMETIYALQTNVEGIKLNDSGIYQDDQWQTFKDDYGLSSLNNEVFGYGDGFVPTLQYIEPNGGATNGDVIKAQVVYFNDLLANVEVDGSYLVEDSYYTTERQSSLSYLNDFSGTAIIKGLTIPSSDTKLVGEQRVWLKEKAAVYHDPLLAAFLDYTYAMNV
;
A
#
# COMPACT_ATOMS: atom_id res chain seq x y z
N MET A 1 -51.17 28.40 46.84
CA MET A 1 -50.51 27.09 47.04
C MET A 1 -50.83 26.20 45.85
N LYS A 2 -49.79 25.56 45.27
CA LYS A 2 -49.80 24.58 44.15
C LYS A 2 -50.04 25.20 42.75
N GLN A 3 -49.03 25.35 41.88
CA GLN A 3 -48.20 24.39 41.09
C GLN A 3 -48.57 24.62 39.60
N ILE A 4 -47.76 25.38 38.85
CA ILE A 4 -46.80 24.95 37.81
C ILE A 4 -47.42 24.09 36.71
N GLY A 5 -47.34 24.59 35.48
CA GLY A 5 -47.58 23.83 34.25
C GLY A 5 -47.02 24.57 33.03
N TYR A 6 -45.69 24.68 32.92
CA TYR A 6 -45.03 25.03 31.66
C TYR A 6 -45.06 23.80 30.75
N ILE A 7 -45.84 23.86 29.68
CA ILE A 7 -45.80 22.86 28.60
C ILE A 7 -44.60 23.21 27.72
N PHE A 8 -43.48 22.54 27.98
CA PHE A 8 -42.36 22.47 27.06
C PHE A 8 -42.75 21.50 25.94
N THR A 9 -43.00 22.02 24.75
CA THR A 9 -43.17 21.21 23.54
C THR A 9 -41.79 20.69 23.15
N ALA A 10 -41.47 19.46 23.56
CA ALA A 10 -40.29 18.76 23.08
C ALA A 10 -40.53 18.36 21.62
N LEU A 11 -39.94 19.12 20.69
CA LEU A 11 -39.77 18.71 19.31
C LEU A 11 -38.76 17.56 19.31
N THR A 12 -39.24 16.31 19.38
CA THR A 12 -38.40 15.15 19.10
C THR A 12 -38.10 15.14 17.61
N LEU A 13 -36.98 15.76 17.25
CA LEU A 13 -36.30 15.54 15.98
C LEU A 13 -35.85 14.08 16.01
N ALA A 14 -36.69 13.19 15.49
CA ALA A 14 -36.27 11.84 15.12
C ALA A 14 -35.31 12.00 13.94
N ALA A 15 -34.04 12.23 14.25
CA ALA A 15 -32.96 11.95 13.32
C ALA A 15 -33.00 10.44 13.09
N THR A 16 -33.69 10.04 12.02
CA THR A 16 -33.50 8.74 11.40
C THR A 16 -32.04 8.68 10.97
N LEU A 17 -31.19 8.19 11.88
CA LEU A 17 -29.91 7.60 11.52
C LEU A 17 -30.25 6.45 10.58
N LEU A 18 -30.27 6.74 9.29
CA LEU A 18 -29.98 5.77 8.25
C LEU A 18 -28.50 5.41 8.41
N SER A 19 -28.20 4.65 9.47
CA SER A 19 -27.05 3.76 9.43
C SER A 19 -27.38 2.73 8.36
N GLY A 20 -27.06 3.05 7.10
CA GLY A 20 -26.77 2.00 6.15
C GLY A 20 -25.75 1.10 6.84
N CYS A 21 -26.12 -0.16 7.10
CA CYS A 21 -25.16 -1.14 7.55
C CYS A 21 -24.09 -1.18 6.45
N ASP A 22 -22.96 -0.52 6.72
CA ASP A 22 -21.80 -0.64 5.87
C ASP A 22 -21.37 -2.11 5.94
N ALA A 23 -21.71 -2.87 4.89
CA ALA A 23 -21.45 -4.30 4.80
C ALA A 23 -19.95 -4.61 4.94
N ASN A 24 -19.10 -3.60 4.77
CA ASN A 24 -17.65 -3.70 4.87
C ASN A 24 -17.10 -3.36 6.27
N ALA A 25 -17.87 -2.71 7.16
CA ALA A 25 -17.39 -2.32 8.49
C ALA A 25 -16.86 -3.51 9.31
N ASN A 26 -17.40 -4.71 9.04
CA ASN A 26 -17.01 -5.94 9.73
C ASN A 26 -15.88 -6.73 9.04
N LYS A 27 -15.53 -6.42 7.79
CA LYS A 27 -14.46 -7.10 7.05
C LYS A 27 -13.08 -6.60 7.48
N THR A 28 -12.07 -7.40 7.17
CA THR A 28 -10.66 -7.05 7.32
C THR A 28 -10.07 -6.67 5.96
N ALA A 29 -9.66 -5.41 5.80
CA ALA A 29 -9.01 -4.98 4.58
C ALA A 29 -7.54 -5.43 4.54
N LEU A 30 -7.22 -6.29 3.58
CA LEU A 30 -5.84 -6.70 3.30
C LEU A 30 -5.24 -5.74 2.29
N ILE A 31 -4.83 -4.54 2.72
CA ILE A 31 -4.44 -3.44 1.81
C ILE A 31 -3.34 -3.83 0.82
N TYR A 32 -2.36 -4.62 1.27
CA TYR A 32 -1.20 -5.02 0.48
C TYR A 32 -1.29 -6.47 -0.01
N GLY A 33 -1.07 -6.65 -1.31
CA GLY A 33 -1.07 -7.92 -2.02
C GLY A 33 0.26 -8.24 -2.69
N LYS A 34 0.30 -9.33 -3.44
CA LYS A 34 1.42 -9.66 -4.34
C LYS A 34 0.88 -10.29 -5.62
N LEU A 35 1.30 -9.78 -6.76
CA LEU A 35 0.91 -10.32 -8.06
C LEU A 35 1.51 -11.71 -8.23
N LEU A 36 0.66 -12.69 -8.56
CA LEU A 36 1.04 -14.11 -8.62
C LEU A 36 1.76 -14.56 -7.33
N GLY A 37 1.26 -14.09 -6.19
CA GLY A 37 1.91 -14.24 -4.89
C GLY A 37 2.13 -15.69 -4.45
N GLU A 38 3.12 -15.85 -3.58
CA GLU A 38 3.40 -17.11 -2.90
C GLU A 38 3.03 -17.04 -1.42
N LEU A 39 3.01 -18.19 -0.76
CA LEU A 39 2.86 -18.25 0.70
C LEU A 39 4.18 -17.86 1.35
N ASN A 40 4.15 -16.78 2.14
CA ASN A 40 5.32 -16.33 2.89
C ASN A 40 5.38 -17.06 4.22
N VAL A 41 6.52 -17.67 4.53
CA VAL A 41 6.74 -18.30 5.84
C VAL A 41 7.24 -17.24 6.81
N LEU A 42 6.57 -17.11 7.95
CA LEU A 42 7.00 -16.26 9.05
C LEU A 42 7.64 -17.11 10.14
N ASN A 43 8.68 -16.57 10.75
CA ASN A 43 9.16 -17.02 12.06
C ASN A 43 8.37 -16.33 13.20
N TYR A 44 8.64 -16.73 14.45
CA TYR A 44 7.96 -16.18 15.62
C TYR A 44 8.12 -14.65 15.76
N GLU A 45 9.33 -14.12 15.57
CA GLU A 45 9.62 -12.70 15.76
C GLU A 45 8.98 -11.86 14.65
N GLU A 46 9.02 -12.32 13.40
CA GLU A 46 8.34 -11.68 12.28
C GLU A 46 6.81 -11.65 12.48
N LEU A 47 6.23 -12.69 13.09
CA LEU A 47 4.83 -12.65 13.50
C LEU A 47 4.61 -11.58 14.59
N SER A 48 5.45 -11.56 15.63
CA SER A 48 5.35 -10.56 16.71
C SER A 48 5.39 -9.13 16.17
N ASP A 49 6.36 -8.82 15.30
CA ASP A 49 6.51 -7.50 14.69
C ASP A 49 5.26 -7.08 13.93
N LYS A 50 4.63 -7.99 13.18
CA LYS A 50 3.37 -7.71 12.47
C LYS A 50 2.22 -7.40 13.40
N LEU A 51 2.14 -8.09 14.53
CA LEU A 51 1.11 -7.85 15.53
C LEU A 51 1.32 -6.50 16.22
N ASP A 52 2.56 -6.20 16.60
CA ASP A 52 2.92 -4.93 17.25
C ASP A 52 2.71 -3.72 16.33
N ASN A 53 2.96 -3.89 15.02
CA ASN A 53 2.67 -2.87 14.00
C ASN A 53 1.17 -2.72 13.69
N GLY A 54 0.31 -3.58 14.26
CA GLY A 54 -1.12 -3.54 14.01
C GLY A 54 -1.49 -3.92 12.57
N ASP A 55 -0.78 -4.86 11.96
CA ASP A 55 -1.05 -5.28 10.58
C ASP A 55 -2.40 -6.00 10.45
N ASN A 56 -3.00 -5.89 9.25
CA ASN A 56 -4.10 -6.73 8.79
C ASN A 56 -3.55 -7.82 7.87
N PHE A 57 -3.73 -9.09 8.21
CA PHE A 57 -3.19 -10.19 7.39
C PHE A 57 -3.92 -11.52 7.58
N LEU A 58 -3.78 -12.39 6.58
CA LEU A 58 -4.23 -13.77 6.60
C LEU A 58 -3.07 -14.70 6.97
N LEU A 59 -3.21 -15.46 8.05
CA LEU A 59 -2.19 -16.38 8.56
C LEU A 59 -2.73 -17.81 8.59
N PHE A 60 -1.88 -18.77 8.24
CA PHE A 60 -2.12 -20.19 8.46
C PHE A 60 -1.03 -20.79 9.35
N GLN A 61 -1.41 -21.30 10.52
CA GLN A 61 -0.52 -22.21 11.24
C GLN A 61 -0.44 -23.54 10.48
N THR A 62 0.76 -24.03 10.20
CA THR A 62 1.00 -25.26 9.44
C THR A 62 1.49 -26.40 10.33
N PRO A 63 1.13 -27.66 10.04
CA PRO A 63 1.48 -28.82 10.89
C PRO A 63 2.99 -29.09 10.95
N ASN A 64 3.43 -29.83 11.98
CA ASN A 64 4.85 -30.19 12.18
C ASN A 64 5.39 -31.20 11.15
N SER A 65 4.49 -31.91 10.47
CA SER A 65 4.84 -32.96 9.52
C SER A 65 3.98 -32.82 8.28
N ASN A 66 4.34 -33.56 7.22
CA ASN A 66 3.58 -33.60 5.98
C ASN A 66 2.14 -34.10 6.24
N CYS A 67 1.18 -33.19 6.39
CA CYS A 67 -0.24 -33.54 6.39
C CYS A 67 -0.79 -33.47 4.97
N THR A 68 -1.38 -34.56 4.49
CA THR A 68 -2.15 -34.56 3.24
C THR A 68 -3.27 -33.51 3.28
N CYS A 69 -3.91 -33.32 4.44
CA CYS A 69 -4.93 -32.30 4.64
C CYS A 69 -4.44 -30.89 4.30
N TRP A 70 -3.22 -30.55 4.73
CA TRP A 70 -2.60 -29.27 4.45
C TRP A 70 -2.18 -29.18 2.99
N THR A 71 -1.46 -30.18 2.47
CA THR A 71 -0.97 -30.16 1.09
C THR A 71 -2.11 -30.04 0.07
N SER A 72 -3.19 -30.83 0.23
CA SER A 72 -4.35 -30.77 -0.66
C SER A 72 -5.07 -29.42 -0.58
N PHE A 73 -5.30 -28.89 0.63
CA PHE A 73 -5.90 -27.56 0.79
C PHE A 73 -5.01 -26.46 0.20
N ARG A 74 -3.72 -26.47 0.54
CA ARG A 74 -2.73 -25.49 0.10
C ARG A 74 -2.68 -25.40 -1.42
N ASP A 75 -2.51 -26.53 -2.09
CA ASP A 75 -2.20 -26.54 -3.53
C ASP A 75 -3.45 -26.44 -4.40
N SER A 76 -4.60 -26.98 -3.96
CA SER A 76 -5.83 -27.00 -4.76
C SER A 76 -6.82 -25.89 -4.42
N ILE A 77 -6.68 -25.22 -3.27
CA ILE A 77 -7.65 -24.21 -2.81
C ILE A 77 -6.94 -22.88 -2.50
N LEU A 78 -6.00 -22.88 -1.55
CA LEU A 78 -5.40 -21.63 -1.06
C LEU A 78 -4.51 -20.93 -2.09
N LYS A 79 -3.57 -21.63 -2.72
CA LYS A 79 -2.68 -21.04 -3.73
C LYS A 79 -3.45 -20.48 -4.93
N PRO A 80 -4.41 -21.21 -5.54
CA PRO A 80 -5.25 -20.64 -6.58
C PRO A 80 -5.97 -19.35 -6.13
N TYR A 81 -6.55 -19.34 -4.93
CA TYR A 81 -7.21 -18.15 -4.40
C TYR A 81 -6.25 -16.95 -4.25
N ILE A 82 -5.05 -17.19 -3.70
CA ILE A 82 -4.00 -16.17 -3.54
C ILE A 82 -3.61 -15.57 -4.90
N ILE A 83 -3.39 -16.41 -5.90
CA ILE A 83 -2.97 -15.99 -7.24
C ILE A 83 -4.09 -15.22 -7.93
N GLU A 84 -5.31 -15.72 -7.88
CA GLU A 84 -6.48 -15.11 -8.54
C GLU A 84 -6.84 -13.75 -7.93
N ASN A 85 -6.67 -13.59 -6.61
CA ASN A 85 -7.10 -12.40 -5.88
C ASN A 85 -5.92 -11.53 -5.40
N ASN A 86 -4.69 -11.85 -5.84
CA ASN A 86 -3.42 -11.21 -5.42
C ASN A 86 -3.24 -11.09 -3.90
N VAL A 87 -3.84 -11.99 -3.12
CA VAL A 87 -3.84 -11.93 -1.66
C VAL A 87 -2.48 -12.33 -1.10
N ARG A 88 -1.87 -11.46 -0.31
CA ARG A 88 -0.70 -11.86 0.49
C ARG A 88 -1.15 -12.66 1.70
N ALA A 89 -0.80 -13.94 1.72
CA ALA A 89 -1.05 -14.83 2.85
C ALA A 89 0.26 -15.35 3.44
N TYR A 90 0.21 -15.61 4.74
CA TYR A 90 1.36 -16.02 5.54
C TYR A 90 1.14 -17.40 6.12
N THR A 91 2.22 -18.11 6.37
CA THR A 91 2.23 -19.37 7.10
C THR A 91 3.21 -19.31 8.25
N ILE A 92 2.88 -19.93 9.37
CA ILE A 92 3.81 -20.12 10.50
C ILE A 92 3.83 -21.60 10.90
N PRO A 93 4.99 -22.28 10.87
CA PRO A 93 5.09 -23.66 11.32
C PRO A 93 4.71 -23.80 12.79
N PHE A 94 4.03 -24.90 13.16
CA PHE A 94 3.70 -25.19 14.56
C PHE A 94 4.93 -25.13 15.48
N ALA A 95 6.09 -25.58 14.98
CA ALA A 95 7.34 -25.59 15.72
C ALA A 95 7.83 -24.19 16.14
N GLU A 96 7.48 -23.13 15.40
CA GLU A 96 7.89 -21.74 15.75
C GLU A 96 7.31 -21.26 17.08
N PHE A 97 6.23 -21.88 17.56
CA PHE A 97 5.62 -21.55 18.85
C PHE A 97 6.29 -22.24 20.05
N TYR A 98 7.44 -22.87 19.82
CA TYR A 98 8.25 -23.52 20.85
C TYR A 98 9.71 -23.06 20.69
N ASP A 99 10.37 -22.71 21.79
CA ASP A 99 11.79 -22.37 21.74
C ASP A 99 12.70 -23.62 21.65
N SER A 100 14.02 -23.39 21.64
CA SER A 100 15.03 -24.46 21.58
C SER A 100 14.97 -25.45 22.75
N GLU A 101 14.35 -25.06 23.88
CA GLU A 101 14.14 -25.91 25.05
C GLU A 101 12.77 -26.60 25.04
N ASN A 102 12.02 -26.48 23.94
CA ASN A 102 10.62 -26.90 23.79
C ASN A 102 9.65 -26.23 24.78
N ILE A 103 9.98 -25.03 25.25
CA ILE A 103 9.08 -24.23 26.07
C ILE A 103 8.10 -23.53 25.12
N LYS A 104 6.80 -23.70 25.41
CA LYS A 104 5.73 -23.08 24.63
C LYS A 104 5.79 -21.55 24.77
N ARG A 105 5.90 -20.86 23.64
CA ARG A 105 5.83 -19.40 23.51
C ARG A 105 4.38 -18.91 23.50
N ASP A 106 4.17 -17.59 23.49
CA ASP A 106 2.83 -17.04 23.29
C ASP A 106 2.30 -17.47 21.92
N THR A 107 1.01 -17.79 21.87
CA THR A 107 0.34 -18.18 20.63
C THR A 107 -0.34 -16.99 19.96
N PHE A 108 -0.36 -15.83 20.63
CA PHE A 108 -1.10 -14.65 20.18
C PHE A 108 -2.58 -14.96 19.90
N GLY A 109 -3.13 -15.90 20.66
CA GLY A 109 -4.50 -16.40 20.56
C GLY A 109 -4.76 -17.46 19.49
N ILE A 110 -3.78 -17.85 18.66
CA ILE A 110 -4.00 -18.86 17.61
C ILE A 110 -4.07 -20.28 18.18
N ALA A 111 -5.05 -21.06 17.71
CA ALA A 111 -5.18 -22.47 18.06
C ALA A 111 -4.11 -23.28 17.32
N LEU A 112 -3.20 -23.88 18.09
CA LEU A 112 -2.12 -24.69 17.56
C LEU A 112 -2.54 -26.14 17.41
N ASN A 113 -2.41 -26.67 16.20
CA ASN A 113 -2.60 -28.08 15.91
C ASN A 113 -1.37 -28.65 15.21
N SER A 114 -0.70 -29.62 15.83
CA SER A 114 0.51 -30.22 15.27
C SER A 114 0.26 -31.08 14.03
N SER A 115 -0.99 -31.49 13.80
CA SER A 115 -1.39 -32.47 12.80
C SER A 115 -2.26 -31.89 11.67
N SER A 116 -2.71 -30.64 11.80
CA SER A 116 -3.50 -29.96 10.78
C SER A 116 -3.24 -28.45 10.79
N GLN A 117 -3.82 -27.74 9.82
CA GLN A 117 -3.74 -26.29 9.74
C GLN A 117 -4.81 -25.58 10.56
N THR A 118 -4.50 -24.36 10.98
CA THR A 118 -5.46 -23.38 11.51
C THR A 118 -5.35 -22.10 10.70
N MET A 119 -6.46 -21.54 10.25
CA MET A 119 -6.51 -20.23 9.61
C MET A 119 -6.85 -19.16 10.65
N ALA A 120 -6.16 -18.02 10.59
CA ALA A 120 -6.46 -16.83 11.36
C ALA A 120 -6.44 -15.59 10.47
N ILE A 121 -7.36 -14.67 10.72
CA ILE A 121 -7.39 -13.33 10.11
C ILE A 121 -7.13 -12.34 11.23
N TYR A 122 -6.06 -11.57 11.09
CA TYR A 122 -5.70 -10.50 12.00
C TYR A 122 -6.22 -9.17 11.48
N LYS A 123 -6.78 -8.36 12.38
CA LYS A 123 -7.20 -6.98 12.13
C LYS A 123 -6.58 -6.11 13.22
N ASN A 124 -5.79 -5.12 12.83
CA ASN A 124 -5.05 -4.25 13.74
C ASN A 124 -4.21 -5.05 14.75
N GLY A 125 -3.49 -6.07 14.28
CA GLY A 125 -2.64 -6.92 15.14
C GLY A 125 -3.39 -7.88 16.07
N VAL A 126 -4.72 -7.98 15.98
CA VAL A 126 -5.53 -8.85 16.85
C VAL A 126 -6.32 -9.86 16.02
N ILE A 127 -6.44 -11.10 16.50
CA ILE A 127 -7.27 -12.13 15.86
C ILE A 127 -8.72 -11.66 15.78
N LYS A 128 -9.21 -11.47 14.55
CA LYS A 128 -10.60 -11.18 14.26
C LYS A 128 -11.42 -12.45 14.04
N THR A 129 -10.85 -13.39 13.29
CA THR A 129 -11.47 -14.67 12.95
C THR A 129 -10.42 -15.76 13.02
N MET A 130 -10.79 -16.91 13.56
CA MET A 130 -9.96 -18.10 13.57
C MET A 130 -10.79 -19.33 13.23
N ARG A 131 -10.19 -20.28 12.52
CA ARG A 131 -10.83 -21.54 12.19
C ARG A 131 -9.80 -22.66 12.07
N GLU A 132 -9.96 -23.67 12.91
CA GLU A 132 -9.19 -24.91 12.82
C GLU A 132 -9.69 -25.77 11.66
N TYR A 133 -8.79 -26.57 11.09
CA TYR A 133 -9.15 -27.54 10.07
C TYR A 133 -10.21 -28.53 10.58
N ASN A 134 -11.21 -28.76 9.74
CA ASN A 134 -12.20 -29.81 9.97
C ASN A 134 -12.61 -30.40 8.61
N SER A 135 -12.35 -31.69 8.40
CA SER A 135 -12.60 -32.38 7.13
C SER A 135 -14.08 -32.40 6.71
N THR A 136 -15.02 -32.19 7.64
CA THR A 136 -16.45 -32.11 7.30
C THR A 136 -16.87 -30.71 6.84
N HIS A 137 -16.04 -29.69 7.05
CA HIS A 137 -16.36 -28.31 6.70
C HIS A 137 -15.84 -27.97 5.30
N LYS A 138 -16.76 -27.67 4.37
CA LYS A 138 -16.45 -27.56 2.93
C LYS A 138 -15.40 -26.52 2.57
N ILE A 139 -15.21 -25.47 3.38
CA ILE A 139 -14.17 -24.45 3.12
C ILE A 139 -12.76 -25.04 3.01
N TRP A 140 -12.52 -26.22 3.59
CA TRP A 140 -11.22 -26.87 3.55
C TRP A 140 -11.06 -27.85 2.39
N THR A 141 -12.16 -28.16 1.69
CA THR A 141 -12.22 -29.22 0.68
C THR A 141 -12.86 -28.77 -0.63
N SER A 142 -13.30 -27.51 -0.74
CA SER A 142 -13.94 -26.93 -1.91
C SER A 142 -13.48 -25.49 -2.11
N SER A 143 -12.92 -25.19 -3.28
CA SER A 143 -12.48 -23.85 -3.65
C SER A 143 -13.63 -22.84 -3.64
N GLU A 144 -14.80 -23.22 -4.16
CA GLU A 144 -15.99 -22.37 -4.12
C GLU A 144 -16.40 -22.02 -2.69
N SER A 145 -16.49 -23.02 -1.80
CA SER A 145 -16.86 -22.78 -0.40
C SER A 145 -15.81 -21.94 0.33
N PHE A 146 -14.52 -22.14 0.03
CA PHE A 146 -13.45 -21.32 0.58
C PHE A 146 -13.57 -19.87 0.10
N ASN A 147 -13.70 -19.65 -1.21
CA ASN A 147 -13.79 -18.33 -1.85
C ASN A 147 -14.99 -17.54 -1.30
N THR A 148 -16.17 -18.17 -1.21
CA THR A 148 -17.34 -17.52 -0.60
C THR A 148 -17.06 -17.13 0.85
N TYR A 149 -16.54 -18.06 1.65
CA TYR A 149 -16.29 -17.82 3.07
C TYR A 149 -15.24 -16.74 3.32
N ILE A 150 -14.13 -16.76 2.59
CA ILE A 150 -13.04 -15.79 2.80
C ILE A 150 -13.44 -14.40 2.31
N ASN A 151 -14.17 -14.29 1.20
CA ASN A 151 -14.64 -13.00 0.65
C ASN A 151 -15.73 -12.35 1.52
N GLU A 152 -16.40 -13.10 2.40
CA GLU A 152 -17.26 -12.53 3.45
C GLU A 152 -16.46 -11.89 4.59
N LEU A 153 -15.20 -12.29 4.78
CA LEU A 153 -14.37 -11.89 5.92
C LEU A 153 -13.35 -10.82 5.57
N ILE A 154 -12.86 -10.81 4.33
CA ILE A 154 -11.80 -9.90 3.89
C ILE A 154 -12.25 -9.00 2.74
N ILE A 155 -11.54 -7.87 2.61
CA ILE A 155 -11.51 -7.08 1.40
C ILE A 155 -10.16 -7.35 0.75
N THR A 156 -10.19 -7.71 -0.54
CA THR A 156 -8.99 -8.05 -1.32
C THR A 156 -8.07 -6.84 -1.48
N PRO A 157 -6.76 -7.07 -1.69
CA PRO A 157 -5.82 -5.97 -1.78
C PRO A 157 -6.02 -5.07 -2.99
N THR A 158 -5.74 -3.77 -2.79
CA THR A 158 -5.74 -2.75 -3.84
C THR A 158 -4.33 -2.31 -4.21
N ILE A 159 -3.34 -2.49 -3.31
CA ILE A 159 -1.94 -2.20 -3.59
C ILE A 159 -1.19 -3.52 -3.78
N ILE A 160 -0.75 -3.80 -5.01
CA ILE A 160 -0.21 -5.10 -5.40
C ILE A 160 1.27 -4.98 -5.70
N ASP A 161 2.12 -5.53 -4.82
CA ASP A 161 3.56 -5.58 -5.14
C ASP A 161 3.80 -6.51 -6.35
N LEU A 162 4.69 -6.11 -7.25
CA LEU A 162 5.13 -6.87 -8.41
C LEU A 162 6.66 -6.83 -8.59
N ASP A 163 7.18 -7.72 -9.43
CA ASP A 163 8.57 -7.70 -9.88
C ASP A 163 8.74 -7.05 -11.26
N LEU A 164 10.00 -6.86 -11.68
CA LEU A 164 10.31 -6.22 -12.96
C LEU A 164 9.70 -6.94 -14.17
N ALA A 165 9.72 -8.27 -14.20
CA ALA A 165 9.18 -9.04 -15.32
C ALA A 165 7.65 -8.91 -15.39
N GLN A 166 6.99 -8.87 -14.24
CA GLN A 166 5.57 -8.61 -14.13
C GLN A 166 5.20 -7.20 -14.57
N LEU A 167 5.99 -6.18 -14.21
CA LEU A 167 5.80 -4.81 -14.71
C LEU A 167 5.94 -4.76 -16.24
N GLN A 168 7.00 -5.37 -16.80
CA GLN A 168 7.21 -5.44 -18.24
C GLN A 168 6.02 -6.10 -18.95
N SER A 169 5.41 -7.12 -18.34
CA SER A 169 4.20 -7.73 -18.86
C SER A 169 2.96 -6.82 -18.81
N LEU A 170 2.91 -5.80 -17.95
CA LEU A 170 1.80 -4.83 -17.96
C LEU A 170 1.90 -3.88 -19.16
N TYR A 171 3.13 -3.46 -19.52
CA TYR A 171 3.36 -2.62 -20.70
C TYR A 171 3.05 -3.30 -22.04
N THR A 172 2.92 -4.63 -22.07
CA THR A 172 2.54 -5.37 -23.28
C THR A 172 1.03 -5.64 -23.40
N LYS A 173 0.25 -5.27 -22.37
CA LYS A 173 -1.21 -5.42 -22.35
C LYS A 173 -1.87 -4.14 -22.87
N GLU A 174 -3.18 -4.21 -23.13
CA GLU A 174 -3.95 -3.07 -23.62
C GLU A 174 -4.60 -2.24 -22.50
N ASN A 175 -4.69 -2.77 -21.28
CA ASN A 175 -5.41 -2.11 -20.18
C ASN A 175 -4.53 -1.06 -19.49
N PRO A 176 -5.07 0.12 -19.15
CA PRO A 176 -4.37 1.07 -18.32
C PRO A 176 -4.05 0.52 -16.93
N PHE A 177 -3.01 1.05 -16.30
CA PHE A 177 -2.63 0.70 -14.94
C PHE A 177 -1.88 1.83 -14.25
N SER A 178 -1.92 1.81 -12.91
CA SER A 178 -1.12 2.68 -12.06
C SER A 178 0.02 1.90 -11.42
N VAL A 179 1.21 2.50 -11.34
CA VAL A 179 2.38 1.90 -10.70
C VAL A 179 3.08 2.91 -9.77
N LEU A 180 3.33 2.48 -8.53
CA LEU A 180 4.22 3.12 -7.57
C LEU A 180 5.62 2.52 -7.71
N PHE A 181 6.59 3.33 -8.08
CA PHE A 181 8.01 3.01 -7.90
C PHE A 181 8.42 3.49 -6.52
N TYR A 182 8.98 2.60 -5.70
CA TYR A 182 9.39 2.93 -4.33
C TYR A 182 10.75 2.29 -4.00
N ASP A 183 11.36 2.76 -2.92
CA ASP A 183 12.54 2.16 -2.31
C ASP A 183 12.42 2.01 -0.79
N GLU A 184 13.49 1.63 -0.10
CA GLU A 184 13.50 1.55 1.37
C GLU A 184 13.81 2.89 2.04
N SER A 185 13.81 4.00 1.27
CA SER A 185 13.97 5.31 1.87
C SER A 185 12.81 5.60 2.82
N GLU A 186 13.12 6.40 3.83
CA GLU A 186 12.14 6.81 4.82
C GLU A 186 10.94 7.53 4.15
N ALA A 187 11.12 8.18 2.97
CA ALA A 187 10.04 8.84 2.22
C ALA A 187 9.09 7.83 1.54
N SER A 188 9.66 6.82 0.89
CA SER A 188 8.92 5.69 0.30
C SER A 188 8.09 4.94 1.34
N LEU A 189 8.69 4.64 2.50
CA LEU A 189 7.99 3.97 3.60
C LEU A 189 6.86 4.85 4.17
N TYR A 190 7.11 6.15 4.35
CA TYR A 190 6.09 7.08 4.82
C TYR A 190 4.87 7.11 3.88
N LEU A 191 5.10 7.26 2.57
CA LEU A 191 4.03 7.28 1.56
C LEU A 191 3.17 6.01 1.63
N LYS A 192 3.81 4.83 1.67
CA LYS A 192 3.09 3.54 1.74
C LYS A 192 2.31 3.44 3.03
N ASP A 193 2.96 3.60 4.17
CA ASP A 193 2.37 3.25 5.47
C ASP A 193 1.38 4.29 6.00
N ASN A 194 1.36 5.50 5.42
CA ASN A 194 0.47 6.60 5.82
C ASN A 194 -0.50 6.97 4.68
N PRO A 195 -0.27 8.01 3.84
CA PRO A 195 -1.34 8.57 3.02
C PRO A 195 -1.89 7.57 2.00
N LEU A 196 -1.06 6.67 1.45
CA LEU A 196 -1.54 5.69 0.48
C LEU A 196 -2.41 4.61 1.14
N LYS A 197 -1.99 4.09 2.30
CA LYS A 197 -2.76 3.14 3.10
C LYS A 197 -4.07 3.76 3.59
N ASP A 198 -4.03 4.99 4.09
CA ASP A 198 -5.21 5.70 4.58
C ASP A 198 -6.20 5.99 3.46
N TYR A 199 -5.71 6.41 2.29
CA TYR A 199 -6.54 6.58 1.10
C TYR A 199 -7.20 5.26 0.68
N ALA A 200 -6.45 4.16 0.66
CA ALA A 200 -6.98 2.84 0.32
C ALA A 200 -8.06 2.38 1.30
N LEU A 201 -7.88 2.63 2.60
CA LEU A 201 -8.87 2.33 3.64
C LEU A 201 -10.14 3.19 3.52
N ALA A 202 -10.00 4.44 3.07
CA ALA A 202 -11.14 5.32 2.84
C ALA A 202 -11.94 4.96 1.58
N HIS A 203 -11.29 4.35 0.58
CA HIS A 203 -11.87 4.06 -0.74
C HIS A 203 -11.89 2.56 -1.08
N LEU A 204 -12.10 1.69 -0.10
CA LEU A 204 -11.95 0.22 -0.23
C LEU A 204 -12.72 -0.44 -1.39
N ASN A 205 -13.79 0.18 -1.89
CA ASN A 205 -14.61 -0.37 -2.98
C ASN A 205 -14.39 0.34 -4.32
N GLU A 206 -13.66 1.45 -4.30
CA GLU A 206 -13.58 2.40 -5.42
C GLU A 206 -12.14 2.52 -5.90
N MET A 207 -11.17 2.43 -5.00
CA MET A 207 -9.76 2.53 -5.35
C MET A 207 -9.35 1.45 -6.36
N GLU A 208 -8.72 1.90 -7.43
CA GLU A 208 -8.13 1.03 -8.43
C GLU A 208 -6.95 0.25 -7.90
N THR A 209 -6.61 -0.81 -8.62
CA THR A 209 -5.36 -1.52 -8.35
C THR A 209 -4.17 -0.61 -8.65
N ILE A 210 -3.34 -0.38 -7.64
CA ILE A 210 -2.03 0.23 -7.79
C ILE A 210 -0.99 -0.86 -7.68
N TYR A 211 -0.22 -1.06 -8.75
CA TYR A 211 0.94 -1.92 -8.69
C TYR A 211 2.09 -1.22 -7.97
N ALA A 212 2.91 -1.95 -7.23
CA ALA A 212 4.04 -1.38 -6.52
C ALA A 212 5.34 -2.14 -6.85
N LEU A 213 6.34 -1.42 -7.33
CA LEU A 213 7.66 -1.96 -7.67
C LEU A 213 8.72 -1.44 -6.69
N GLN A 214 9.30 -2.35 -5.92
CA GLN A 214 10.51 -2.09 -5.13
C GLN A 214 11.70 -1.95 -6.09
N THR A 215 12.36 -0.80 -6.08
CA THR A 215 13.48 -0.49 -6.98
C THR A 215 14.84 -0.89 -6.41
N ASN A 216 14.97 -1.08 -5.09
CA ASN A 216 16.21 -1.50 -4.45
C ASN A 216 16.44 -3.02 -4.54
N VAL A 217 16.44 -3.56 -5.77
CA VAL A 217 16.58 -4.99 -6.06
C VAL A 217 17.53 -5.25 -7.21
N GLU A 218 17.95 -6.51 -7.34
CA GLU A 218 18.71 -7.04 -8.48
C GLU A 218 17.98 -6.74 -9.80
N GLY A 219 18.73 -6.29 -10.80
CA GLY A 219 18.21 -5.93 -12.13
C GLY A 219 17.58 -4.54 -12.22
N ILE A 220 17.48 -3.78 -11.11
CA ILE A 220 17.04 -2.38 -11.09
C ILE A 220 18.14 -1.47 -10.54
N LYS A 221 18.29 -1.39 -9.21
CA LYS A 221 19.40 -0.62 -8.58
C LYS A 221 20.63 -1.48 -8.32
N LEU A 222 20.45 -2.78 -8.13
CA LEU A 222 21.52 -3.69 -7.70
C LEU A 222 21.91 -4.65 -8.83
N ASN A 223 23.17 -5.10 -8.84
CA ASN A 223 23.60 -6.25 -9.64
C ASN A 223 23.38 -7.57 -8.87
N ASP A 224 23.73 -8.70 -9.49
CA ASP A 224 23.63 -10.06 -8.94
C ASP A 224 24.42 -10.28 -7.62
N SER A 225 25.32 -9.36 -7.27
CA SER A 225 26.07 -9.36 -6.01
C SER A 225 25.48 -8.41 -4.96
N GLY A 226 24.32 -7.80 -5.23
CA GLY A 226 23.66 -6.84 -4.33
C GLY A 226 24.34 -5.46 -4.28
N ILE A 227 25.18 -5.11 -5.25
CA ILE A 227 25.92 -3.84 -5.27
C ILE A 227 25.19 -2.83 -6.14
N TYR A 228 25.01 -1.61 -5.63
CA TYR A 228 24.41 -0.49 -6.36
C TYR A 228 25.15 -0.21 -7.69
N GLN A 229 24.40 -0.07 -8.78
CA GLN A 229 24.91 0.25 -10.12
C GLN A 229 24.24 1.54 -10.63
N ASP A 230 25.00 2.63 -10.69
CA ASP A 230 24.47 3.95 -11.05
C ASP A 230 23.93 4.00 -12.48
N ASP A 231 24.71 3.50 -13.45
CA ASP A 231 24.31 3.46 -14.86
C ASP A 231 23.05 2.59 -15.10
N GLN A 232 22.94 1.48 -14.37
CA GLN A 232 21.76 0.60 -14.44
C GLN A 232 20.53 1.31 -13.88
N TRP A 233 20.69 1.99 -12.75
CA TRP A 233 19.61 2.75 -12.14
C TRP A 233 19.17 3.93 -13.02
N GLN A 234 20.12 4.66 -13.60
CA GLN A 234 19.82 5.75 -14.52
C GLN A 234 19.08 5.24 -15.77
N THR A 235 19.58 4.16 -16.37
CA THR A 235 18.92 3.50 -17.52
C THR A 235 17.48 3.12 -17.18
N PHE A 236 17.24 2.53 -16.01
CA PHE A 236 15.90 2.20 -15.56
C PHE A 236 15.01 3.46 -15.44
N LYS A 237 15.51 4.53 -14.82
CA LYS A 237 14.75 5.78 -14.68
C LYS A 237 14.39 6.40 -16.03
N ASP A 238 15.29 6.31 -17.00
CA ASP A 238 15.08 6.81 -18.36
C ASP A 238 14.09 5.93 -19.13
N ASP A 239 14.23 4.61 -19.04
CA ASP A 239 13.39 3.64 -19.75
C ASP A 239 11.94 3.69 -19.28
N TYR A 240 11.70 3.82 -17.96
CA TYR A 240 10.36 3.86 -17.37
C TYR A 240 9.84 5.30 -17.13
N GLY A 241 10.46 6.29 -17.78
CA GLY A 241 9.98 7.68 -17.80
C GLY A 241 9.92 8.37 -16.43
N LEU A 242 10.70 7.91 -15.45
CA LEU A 242 10.86 8.61 -14.18
C LEU A 242 11.67 9.90 -14.36
N SER A 243 12.70 9.85 -15.21
CA SER A 243 13.50 11.01 -15.60
C SER A 243 12.83 11.80 -16.72
N SER A 244 13.27 13.04 -16.93
CA SER A 244 12.77 13.87 -18.03
C SER A 244 13.33 13.49 -19.41
N LEU A 245 14.27 12.54 -19.52
CA LEU A 245 14.96 12.24 -20.78
C LEU A 245 14.02 11.68 -21.87
N ASN A 246 13.20 10.69 -21.50
CA ASN A 246 12.21 10.07 -22.39
C ASN A 246 10.77 10.39 -21.96
N ASN A 247 10.59 11.38 -21.06
CA ASN A 247 9.29 11.80 -20.55
C ASN A 247 9.36 13.27 -20.13
N GLU A 248 9.50 14.18 -21.11
CA GLU A 248 9.68 15.61 -20.85
C GLU A 248 8.48 16.23 -20.10
N VAL A 249 7.28 15.69 -20.31
CA VAL A 249 6.04 16.23 -19.72
C VAL A 249 5.90 15.84 -18.25
N PHE A 250 6.08 14.56 -17.93
CA PHE A 250 5.78 14.02 -16.60
C PHE A 250 7.01 13.59 -15.80
N GLY A 251 8.12 13.26 -16.44
CA GLY A 251 9.38 12.88 -15.78
C GLY A 251 10.06 14.05 -15.08
N TYR A 252 10.91 13.79 -14.08
CA TYR A 252 11.48 14.82 -13.22
C TYR A 252 12.99 14.69 -13.03
N GLY A 253 13.75 15.67 -13.54
CA GLY A 253 15.22 15.68 -13.46
C GLY A 253 15.80 14.37 -13.98
N ASP A 254 16.74 13.80 -13.22
CA ASP A 254 17.33 12.49 -13.53
C ASP A 254 16.41 11.32 -13.09
N GLY A 255 15.23 11.60 -12.55
CA GLY A 255 14.24 10.67 -12.04
C GLY A 255 14.26 10.50 -10.53
N PHE A 256 13.08 10.36 -9.92
CA PHE A 256 12.88 10.36 -8.47
C PHE A 256 11.98 9.22 -8.02
N VAL A 257 12.16 8.77 -6.78
CA VAL A 257 11.37 7.74 -6.10
C VAL A 257 11.18 8.19 -4.64
N PRO A 258 9.97 8.09 -4.04
CA PRO A 258 8.77 7.44 -4.58
C PRO A 258 8.01 8.29 -5.62
N THR A 259 7.51 7.62 -6.64
CA THR A 259 6.74 8.22 -7.75
C THR A 259 5.61 7.27 -8.14
N LEU A 260 4.38 7.79 -8.27
CA LEU A 260 3.26 7.08 -8.90
C LEU A 260 3.06 7.58 -10.33
N GLN A 261 2.82 6.64 -11.24
CA GLN A 261 2.49 6.91 -12.63
C GLN A 261 1.16 6.24 -12.99
N TYR A 262 0.38 6.89 -13.84
CA TYR A 262 -0.75 6.31 -14.55
C TYR A 262 -0.37 6.13 -16.02
N ILE A 263 -0.54 4.91 -16.52
CA ILE A 263 -0.01 4.45 -17.79
C ILE A 263 -1.15 3.89 -18.64
N GLU A 264 -1.20 4.34 -19.90
CA GLU A 264 -2.03 3.75 -20.95
C GLU A 264 -1.09 3.08 -21.97
N PRO A 265 -0.78 1.78 -21.83
CA PRO A 265 0.37 1.13 -22.46
C PRO A 265 0.35 1.08 -24.00
N ASN A 266 -0.75 1.47 -24.64
CA ASN A 266 -0.90 1.47 -26.08
C ASN A 266 -0.45 2.79 -26.73
N GLY A 267 0.32 2.69 -27.82
CA GLY A 267 0.55 3.80 -28.76
C GLY A 267 1.83 4.61 -28.58
N GLY A 268 2.75 4.19 -27.70
CA GLY A 268 4.07 4.80 -27.52
C GLY A 268 5.22 4.02 -28.18
N ALA A 269 6.34 4.69 -28.44
CA ALA A 269 7.59 4.06 -28.89
C ALA A 269 8.47 3.63 -27.71
N THR A 270 8.35 4.31 -26.57
CA THR A 270 9.01 4.05 -25.30
C THR A 270 7.98 3.90 -24.17
N ASN A 271 8.37 3.36 -23.02
CA ASN A 271 7.47 3.32 -21.86
C ASN A 271 7.17 4.72 -21.30
N GLY A 272 8.01 5.73 -21.61
CA GLY A 272 7.76 7.12 -21.24
C GLY A 272 6.58 7.75 -21.98
N ASP A 273 6.41 7.41 -23.27
CA ASP A 273 5.37 7.98 -24.15
C ASP A 273 3.93 7.63 -23.73
N VAL A 274 3.79 6.55 -22.97
CA VAL A 274 2.50 5.99 -22.54
C VAL A 274 2.07 6.47 -21.16
N ILE A 275 2.90 7.28 -20.49
CA ILE A 275 2.56 7.89 -19.20
C ILE A 275 1.60 9.05 -19.43
N LYS A 276 0.47 9.06 -18.72
CA LYS A 276 -0.58 10.07 -18.84
C LYS A 276 -0.70 10.98 -17.63
N ALA A 277 -0.18 10.55 -16.48
CA ALA A 277 -0.04 11.37 -15.29
C ALA A 277 1.07 10.82 -14.41
N GLN A 278 1.71 11.70 -13.64
CA GLN A 278 2.71 11.33 -12.63
C GLN A 278 2.57 12.23 -11.40
N VAL A 279 2.78 11.65 -10.23
CA VAL A 279 2.87 12.36 -8.95
C VAL A 279 4.17 11.92 -8.26
N VAL A 280 4.95 12.89 -7.78
CA VAL A 280 6.25 12.66 -7.14
C VAL A 280 6.15 13.12 -5.69
N TYR A 281 6.61 12.30 -4.75
CA TYR A 281 6.34 12.54 -3.33
C TYR A 281 7.62 12.85 -2.54
N PHE A 282 7.64 13.96 -1.80
CA PHE A 282 8.78 14.45 -1.00
C PHE A 282 10.09 14.67 -1.75
N ASN A 283 10.04 15.27 -2.95
CA ASN A 283 11.22 15.56 -3.76
C ASN A 283 11.77 16.99 -3.59
N ASP A 284 11.34 17.70 -2.55
CA ASP A 284 11.66 19.12 -2.37
C ASP A 284 13.08 19.35 -1.89
N LEU A 285 13.76 20.33 -2.49
CA LEU A 285 15.07 20.83 -2.04
C LEU A 285 14.90 22.18 -1.35
N LEU A 286 15.37 22.28 -0.11
CA LEU A 286 15.38 23.55 0.64
C LEU A 286 16.69 24.31 0.40
N ALA A 287 16.58 25.64 0.38
CA ALA A 287 17.74 26.53 0.39
C ALA A 287 18.62 26.26 1.61
N ASN A 288 19.93 26.38 1.43
CA ASN A 288 20.89 26.23 2.53
C ASN A 288 20.99 27.49 3.42
N VAL A 289 20.33 28.58 3.04
CA VAL A 289 20.35 29.86 3.76
C VAL A 289 18.99 30.11 4.39
N GLU A 290 18.99 30.29 5.71
CA GLU A 290 17.81 30.74 6.46
C GLU A 290 17.66 32.25 6.31
N VAL A 291 16.43 32.69 6.03
CA VAL A 291 16.06 34.11 5.98
C VAL A 291 14.84 34.32 6.86
N ASP A 292 14.95 35.21 7.83
CA ASP A 292 13.86 35.58 8.75
C ASP A 292 13.15 34.38 9.42
N GLY A 293 13.94 33.38 9.84
CA GLY A 293 13.41 32.21 10.55
C GLY A 293 12.81 31.12 9.64
N SER A 294 13.06 31.20 8.32
CA SER A 294 12.48 30.29 7.34
C SER A 294 13.46 29.92 6.22
N TYR A 295 13.16 28.83 5.53
CA TYR A 295 13.87 28.33 4.36
C TYR A 295 12.98 28.36 3.12
N LEU A 296 13.56 28.68 1.96
CA LEU A 296 12.86 28.63 0.68
C LEU A 296 12.90 27.21 0.11
N VAL A 297 11.81 26.73 -0.48
CA VAL A 297 11.84 25.55 -1.36
C VAL A 297 12.41 25.97 -2.71
N GLU A 298 13.68 25.63 -2.97
CA GLU A 298 14.40 25.99 -4.20
C GLU A 298 14.04 25.12 -5.38
N ASP A 299 13.72 23.85 -5.13
CA ASP A 299 13.28 22.94 -6.18
C ASP A 299 12.20 21.96 -5.71
N SER A 300 11.32 21.58 -6.63
CA SER A 300 10.22 20.65 -6.42
C SER A 300 9.67 20.20 -7.77
N TYR A 301 8.91 19.11 -7.76
CA TYR A 301 8.15 18.64 -8.93
C TYR A 301 6.99 19.57 -9.24
N TYR A 302 6.48 20.24 -8.22
CA TYR A 302 5.28 21.06 -8.30
C TYR A 302 5.68 22.51 -8.54
N THR A 303 5.81 22.86 -9.82
CA THR A 303 6.17 24.21 -10.30
C THR A 303 5.05 24.81 -11.15
N THR A 304 5.05 26.14 -11.28
CA THR A 304 4.10 26.87 -12.15
C THR A 304 4.12 26.37 -13.59
N GLU A 305 5.30 26.04 -14.12
CA GLU A 305 5.48 25.59 -15.50
C GLU A 305 4.87 24.21 -15.73
N ARG A 306 4.87 23.34 -14.71
CA ARG A 306 4.35 21.97 -14.81
C ARG A 306 2.87 21.87 -14.54
N GLN A 307 2.30 22.82 -13.80
CA GLN A 307 0.90 22.78 -13.36
C GLN A 307 -0.08 22.49 -14.50
N SER A 308 0.07 23.14 -15.66
CA SER A 308 -0.84 22.96 -16.80
C SER A 308 -0.77 21.58 -17.45
N SER A 309 0.32 20.85 -17.24
CA SER A 309 0.50 19.49 -17.76
C SER A 309 -0.05 18.44 -16.79
N LEU A 310 -0.16 18.77 -15.50
CA LEU A 310 -0.66 17.88 -14.46
C LEU A 310 -2.18 17.98 -14.37
N SER A 311 -2.89 17.26 -15.25
CA SER A 311 -4.34 17.38 -15.42
C SER A 311 -5.15 17.17 -14.13
N TYR A 312 -4.65 16.35 -13.20
CA TYR A 312 -5.25 16.14 -11.88
C TYR A 312 -5.21 17.38 -10.97
N LEU A 313 -4.53 18.46 -11.37
CA LEU A 313 -4.48 19.73 -10.65
C LEU A 313 -5.42 20.80 -11.20
N ASN A 314 -6.16 20.55 -12.29
CA ASN A 314 -7.02 21.56 -12.92
C ASN A 314 -8.10 22.11 -11.98
N ASP A 315 -8.70 21.26 -11.15
CA ASP A 315 -9.73 21.62 -10.18
C ASP A 315 -9.23 21.49 -8.71
N PHE A 316 -7.91 21.35 -8.53
CA PHE A 316 -7.33 21.19 -7.20
C PHE A 316 -7.37 22.50 -6.41
N SER A 317 -8.03 22.47 -5.25
CA SER A 317 -8.23 23.66 -4.41
C SER A 317 -7.12 23.90 -3.38
N GLY A 318 -6.12 23.02 -3.30
CA GLY A 318 -5.01 23.13 -2.36
C GLY A 318 -3.80 23.89 -2.93
N THR A 319 -2.65 23.76 -2.26
CA THR A 319 -1.39 24.36 -2.71
C THR A 319 -0.74 23.51 -3.80
N ALA A 320 -1.03 23.83 -5.07
CA ALA A 320 -0.55 23.08 -6.23
C ALA A 320 0.94 23.29 -6.56
N ILE A 321 1.53 24.40 -6.07
CA ILE A 321 2.89 24.81 -6.39
C ILE A 321 3.69 24.87 -5.10
N ILE A 322 4.69 24.00 -4.98
CA ILE A 322 5.52 23.86 -3.79
C ILE A 322 6.84 24.63 -3.96
N LYS A 323 7.39 24.68 -5.18
CA LYS A 323 8.58 25.48 -5.46
C LYS A 323 8.32 26.96 -5.16
N GLY A 324 9.18 27.57 -4.37
CA GLY A 324 9.07 28.95 -3.92
C GLY A 324 8.28 29.14 -2.60
N LEU A 325 7.75 28.07 -2.00
CA LEU A 325 7.19 28.17 -0.65
C LEU A 325 8.28 28.50 0.37
N THR A 326 7.89 29.26 1.40
CA THR A 326 8.74 29.58 2.54
C THR A 326 8.30 28.75 3.74
N ILE A 327 9.22 27.95 4.26
CA ILE A 327 8.98 26.93 5.29
C ILE A 327 9.64 27.36 6.60
N PRO A 328 8.92 27.40 7.74
CA PRO A 328 9.52 27.75 9.02
C PRO A 328 10.69 26.84 9.38
N SER A 329 11.75 27.39 9.98
CA SER A 329 12.90 26.58 10.42
C SER A 329 12.51 25.48 11.42
N SER A 330 11.44 25.67 12.19
CA SER A 330 10.88 24.65 13.09
C SER A 330 10.34 23.41 12.37
N ASP A 331 10.01 23.54 11.09
CA ASP A 331 9.47 22.48 10.26
C ASP A 331 10.58 21.75 9.48
N THR A 332 11.83 21.98 9.85
CA THR A 332 12.99 21.42 9.15
C THR A 332 13.95 20.74 10.13
N LYS A 333 14.78 19.82 9.63
CA LYS A 333 15.89 19.22 10.39
C LYS A 333 17.17 19.24 9.56
N LEU A 334 18.31 19.28 10.24
CA LEU A 334 19.63 19.17 9.58
C LEU A 334 19.98 17.68 9.46
N VAL A 335 20.31 17.23 8.26
CA VAL A 335 20.81 15.88 7.98
C VAL A 335 22.14 16.02 7.26
N GLY A 336 23.23 15.77 7.98
CA GLY A 336 24.58 16.11 7.49
C GLY A 336 24.73 17.61 7.32
N GLU A 337 25.00 18.05 6.09
CA GLU A 337 25.14 19.47 5.74
C GLU A 337 23.88 20.06 5.08
N GLN A 338 22.88 19.21 4.80
CA GLN A 338 21.66 19.62 4.10
C GLN A 338 20.50 19.84 5.06
N ARG A 339 19.72 20.89 4.78
CA ARG A 339 18.44 21.10 5.46
C ARG A 339 17.34 20.35 4.72
N VAL A 340 16.60 19.52 5.46
CA VAL A 340 15.47 18.76 4.91
C VAL A 340 14.18 19.14 5.60
N TRP A 341 13.08 19.11 4.85
CA TRP A 341 11.74 19.34 5.38
C TRP A 341 11.33 18.14 6.26
N LEU A 342 10.80 18.40 7.46
CA LEU A 342 10.15 17.38 8.27
C LEU A 342 8.93 16.83 7.51
N LYS A 343 8.81 15.51 7.47
CA LYS A 343 7.84 14.83 6.61
C LYS A 343 6.41 15.11 6.99
N GLU A 344 6.11 15.11 8.27
CA GLU A 344 4.77 15.38 8.78
C GLU A 344 4.33 16.82 8.44
N LYS A 345 5.30 17.70 8.15
CA LYS A 345 5.07 19.09 7.72
C LYS A 345 4.94 19.18 6.20
N ALA A 346 5.79 18.48 5.46
CA ALA A 346 5.70 18.38 4.00
C ALA A 346 4.41 17.65 3.56
N ALA A 347 3.97 16.63 4.31
CA ALA A 347 2.78 15.82 4.05
C ALA A 347 1.51 16.67 3.91
N VAL A 348 1.41 17.79 4.65
CA VAL A 348 0.31 18.75 4.55
C VAL A 348 0.13 19.29 3.12
N TYR A 349 1.22 19.32 2.34
CA TYR A 349 1.23 19.77 0.95
C TYR A 349 1.20 18.59 -0.03
N HIS A 350 1.93 17.51 0.26
CA HIS A 350 2.05 16.37 -0.66
C HIS A 350 0.86 15.40 -0.61
N ASP A 351 0.26 15.15 0.56
CA ASP A 351 -0.85 14.20 0.68
C ASP A 351 -2.08 14.62 -0.16
N PRO A 352 -2.50 15.89 -0.16
CA PRO A 352 -3.59 16.32 -1.02
C PRO A 352 -3.27 16.22 -2.51
N LEU A 353 -2.00 16.37 -2.91
CA LEU A 353 -1.56 16.20 -4.31
C LEU A 353 -1.59 14.73 -4.73
N LEU A 354 -1.16 13.82 -3.83
CA LEU A 354 -1.30 12.38 -4.02
C LEU A 354 -2.78 11.98 -4.13
N ALA A 355 -3.64 12.47 -3.23
CA ALA A 355 -5.07 12.21 -3.27
C ALA A 355 -5.70 12.69 -4.59
N ALA A 356 -5.38 13.91 -5.04
CA ALA A 356 -5.88 14.44 -6.32
C ALA A 356 -5.44 13.57 -7.52
N PHE A 357 -4.19 13.07 -7.50
CA PHE A 357 -3.73 12.11 -8.50
C PHE A 357 -4.55 10.81 -8.45
N LEU A 358 -4.78 10.23 -7.26
CA LEU A 358 -5.53 8.99 -7.09
C LEU A 358 -7.00 9.12 -7.50
N ASP A 359 -7.63 10.25 -7.18
CA ASP A 359 -8.99 10.60 -7.61
C ASP A 359 -9.07 10.68 -9.15
N TYR A 360 -8.07 11.31 -9.77
CA TYR A 360 -7.98 11.43 -11.22
C TYR A 360 -7.83 10.07 -11.89
N THR A 361 -6.95 9.20 -11.40
CA THR A 361 -6.77 7.87 -12.00
C THR A 361 -8.04 7.03 -11.89
N TYR A 362 -8.71 7.09 -10.73
CA TYR A 362 -10.01 6.45 -10.53
C TYR A 362 -11.05 6.90 -11.57
N ALA A 363 -11.14 8.19 -11.82
CA ALA A 363 -12.08 8.74 -12.80
C ALA A 363 -11.76 8.36 -14.25
N MET A 364 -10.56 7.87 -14.55
CA MET A 364 -10.15 7.48 -15.91
C MET A 364 -10.48 6.02 -16.25
N ASN A 365 -10.67 5.12 -15.28
CA ASN A 365 -11.05 3.71 -15.56
C ASN A 365 -12.51 3.35 -15.24
N VAL A 366 -13.32 4.33 -14.81
CA VAL A 366 -14.80 4.22 -14.75
C VAL A 366 -15.39 4.74 -16.05
#